data_AF-A0A368Z8B8-F1
#
_entry.id   AF-A0A368Z8B8-F1
#
_cell.length_a   1.000
_cell.length_b   1.000
_cell.length_c   1.000
_cell.angle_alpha   90.00
_cell.angle_beta   90.00
_cell.angle_gamma   90.00
#
_symmetry.space_group_name_H-M   'P 1'
#
loop_
_entity.id
_entity.type
_entity.pdbx_description
1 polymer ?
#
loop_
_entity_poly.entity_id
_entity_poly.type
_entity_poly.pdbx_seq_one_letter_code
_entity_poly.pdbx_strand_id
1 'polypeptide(L)'
;MKLRQILLATAILLAPGFALAGEDVTMVPPPALDQTTPAKSETIVLAGGCFWGVQGVYQHMKGVSSAVSGYSGGKKETASYEIVSGGDTGHAESVEVTFDPKTVSLGKILQVYFSVVHNPTELNRQGPDSGTQYRSAIFTTSADQEKVAKAYIAQLDKAKVYSDPIVTKVSSLEKFYPAEAYHQDYATINPTQPYISYYDLPKIENLSKLFPQDYREKPVLVSEAKASN
;
A
#
# COMPACT_ATOMS: atom_id res chain seq x y z
N MET A 1 -15.86 34.26 -63.65
CA MET A 1 -15.63 34.52 -62.20
C MET A 1 -16.79 33.92 -61.40
N LYS A 2 -16.67 32.66 -60.96
CA LYS A 2 -17.58 32.01 -60.00
C LYS A 2 -16.75 31.04 -59.17
N LEU A 3 -16.38 31.45 -57.96
CA LEU A 3 -15.65 30.64 -56.98
C LEU A 3 -16.69 30.06 -56.02
N ARG A 4 -16.94 28.74 -56.09
CA ARG A 4 -17.74 28.02 -55.10
C ARG A 4 -16.86 27.74 -53.89
N GLN A 5 -17.12 28.38 -52.76
CA GLN A 5 -16.53 28.03 -51.48
C GLN A 5 -17.22 26.78 -50.93
N ILE A 6 -16.46 25.71 -50.74
CA ILE A 6 -16.88 24.52 -50.02
C ILE A 6 -16.52 24.75 -48.55
N LEU A 7 -17.52 24.93 -47.68
CA LEU A 7 -17.32 24.85 -46.24
C LEU A 7 -17.20 23.36 -45.87
N LEU A 8 -15.99 22.92 -45.49
CA LEU A 8 -15.78 21.64 -44.82
C LEU A 8 -15.92 21.87 -43.32
N ALA A 9 -17.04 21.43 -42.73
CA ALA A 9 -17.21 21.41 -41.28
C ALA A 9 -16.52 20.14 -40.74
N THR A 10 -15.31 20.26 -40.24
CA THR A 10 -14.65 19.21 -39.46
C THR A 10 -15.22 19.21 -38.04
N ALA A 11 -16.10 18.25 -37.76
CA ALA A 11 -16.51 17.94 -36.40
C ALA A 11 -15.35 17.19 -35.70
N ILE A 12 -14.66 17.88 -34.81
CA ILE A 12 -13.72 17.27 -33.87
C ILE A 12 -14.55 16.63 -32.77
N LEU A 13 -14.74 15.31 -32.84
CA LEU A 13 -15.22 14.50 -31.72
C LEU A 13 -14.13 14.48 -30.65
N LEU A 14 -14.24 15.35 -29.64
CA LEU A 14 -13.55 15.14 -28.38
C LEU A 14 -14.18 13.90 -27.73
N ALA A 15 -13.48 12.77 -27.80
CA ALA A 15 -13.76 11.66 -26.90
C ALA A 15 -13.40 12.14 -25.47
N PRO A 16 -14.32 12.04 -24.49
CA PRO A 16 -13.94 12.23 -23.11
C PRO A 16 -12.99 11.09 -22.75
N GLY A 17 -11.71 11.43 -22.55
CA GLY A 17 -10.76 10.53 -21.93
C GLY A 17 -11.27 10.23 -20.53
N PHE A 18 -11.86 9.05 -20.35
CA PHE A 18 -11.94 8.46 -19.03
C PHE A 18 -10.50 8.17 -18.61
N ALA A 19 -9.90 9.08 -17.83
CA ALA A 19 -8.73 8.76 -17.06
C ALA A 19 -9.13 7.59 -16.14
N LEU A 20 -8.63 6.40 -16.45
CA LEU A 20 -8.69 5.28 -15.52
C LEU A 20 -7.83 5.69 -14.34
N ALA A 21 -8.44 6.21 -13.26
CA ALA A 21 -7.70 6.42 -12.03
C ALA A 21 -7.54 5.07 -11.32
N GLY A 22 -6.58 4.29 -11.80
CA GLY A 22 -5.80 3.39 -10.97
C GLY A 22 -4.42 4.03 -10.84
N GLU A 23 -3.82 3.99 -9.67
CA GLU A 23 -2.40 4.37 -9.49
C GLU A 23 -1.55 3.61 -10.53
N ASP A 24 -0.60 4.30 -11.19
CA ASP A 24 0.27 3.68 -12.20
C ASP A 24 1.08 2.54 -11.56
N VAL A 25 0.77 1.31 -11.96
CA VAL A 25 1.37 0.10 -11.41
C VAL A 25 2.77 -0.08 -11.98
N THR A 26 3.80 0.06 -11.13
CA THR A 26 5.20 -0.09 -11.52
C THR A 26 5.75 -1.40 -10.98
N MET A 27 6.01 -2.37 -11.85
CA MET A 27 6.68 -3.60 -11.43
C MET A 27 8.15 -3.32 -11.11
N VAL A 28 8.49 -3.24 -9.83
CA VAL A 28 9.87 -2.95 -9.39
C VAL A 28 10.74 -4.22 -9.34
N PRO A 29 12.07 -4.11 -9.59
CA PRO A 29 12.96 -5.26 -9.53
C PRO A 29 12.99 -5.87 -8.11
N PRO A 30 13.24 -7.19 -7.97
CA PRO A 30 13.43 -7.80 -6.65
C PRO A 30 14.57 -7.13 -5.87
N PRO A 31 14.50 -7.04 -4.53
CA PRO A 31 15.58 -6.50 -3.72
C PRO A 31 16.87 -7.30 -3.87
N ALA A 32 17.99 -6.61 -3.98
CA ALA A 32 19.33 -7.20 -4.02
C ALA A 32 19.84 -7.60 -2.62
N LEU A 33 19.24 -7.06 -1.56
CA LEU A 33 19.55 -7.35 -0.16
C LEU A 33 18.29 -7.85 0.55
N ASP A 34 18.46 -8.90 1.35
CA ASP A 34 17.45 -9.42 2.25
C ASP A 34 18.10 -9.85 3.57
N GLN A 35 17.29 -10.24 4.56
CA GLN A 35 17.79 -10.77 5.84
C GLN A 35 18.45 -12.14 5.64
N THR A 36 19.60 -12.36 6.27
CA THR A 36 20.32 -13.64 6.17
C THR A 36 19.86 -14.67 7.20
N THR A 37 19.38 -14.20 8.35
CA THR A 37 18.95 -15.05 9.47
C THR A 37 17.63 -14.53 10.02
N PRO A 38 16.53 -14.67 9.27
CA PRO A 38 15.24 -14.17 9.73
C PRO A 38 14.70 -15.01 10.89
N ALA A 39 13.79 -14.43 11.66
CA ALA A 39 13.09 -15.15 12.71
C ALA A 39 12.12 -16.19 12.12
N LYS A 40 11.54 -17.07 12.96
CA LYS A 40 10.49 -18.01 12.50
C LYS A 40 9.21 -17.31 12.06
N SER A 41 8.96 -16.12 12.59
CA SER A 41 7.85 -15.23 12.27
C SER A 41 8.36 -13.82 12.46
N GLU A 42 8.03 -12.92 11.54
CA GLU A 42 8.42 -11.53 11.60
C GLU A 42 7.23 -10.61 11.43
N THR A 43 7.39 -9.39 11.95
CA THR A 43 6.40 -8.33 11.86
C THR A 43 7.06 -7.06 11.32
N ILE A 44 6.36 -6.38 10.43
CA ILE A 44 6.70 -5.04 9.92
C ILE A 44 5.42 -4.20 9.82
N VAL A 45 5.53 -2.89 10.05
CA VAL A 45 4.38 -1.99 9.96
C VAL A 45 4.56 -1.07 8.76
N LEU A 46 3.58 -1.08 7.86
CA LEU A 46 3.66 -0.41 6.55
C LEU A 46 2.51 0.59 6.40
N ALA A 47 2.82 1.80 5.95
CA ALA A 47 1.86 2.86 5.64
C ALA A 47 1.98 3.27 4.17
N GLY A 48 0.87 3.40 3.46
CA GLY A 48 0.83 3.63 2.02
C GLY A 48 -0.50 4.18 1.53
N GLY A 49 -1.11 5.10 2.28
CA GLY A 49 -2.46 5.58 2.01
C GLY A 49 -3.52 4.90 2.89
N CYS A 50 -4.77 4.87 2.44
CA CYS A 50 -5.86 4.21 3.16
C CYS A 50 -5.48 2.76 3.52
N PHE A 51 -5.53 2.44 4.82
CA PHE A 51 -5.13 1.11 5.30
C PHE A 51 -6.02 -0.04 4.83
N TRP A 52 -7.20 0.21 4.24
CA TRP A 52 -8.12 -0.82 3.79
C TRP A 52 -7.56 -1.58 2.59
N GLY A 53 -7.05 -0.85 1.59
CA GLY A 53 -6.34 -1.44 0.46
C GLY A 53 -5.02 -2.08 0.87
N VAL A 54 -4.25 -1.43 1.76
CA VAL A 54 -2.99 -1.98 2.27
C VAL A 54 -3.24 -3.32 2.97
N GLN A 55 -4.24 -3.38 3.85
CA GLN A 55 -4.64 -4.61 4.54
C GLN A 55 -5.07 -5.66 3.53
N GLY A 56 -5.97 -5.31 2.60
CA GLY A 56 -6.45 -6.21 1.55
C GLY A 56 -5.31 -6.88 0.77
N VAL A 57 -4.30 -6.10 0.34
CA VAL A 57 -3.12 -6.64 -0.36
C VAL A 57 -2.42 -7.70 0.49
N TYR A 58 -2.07 -7.40 1.74
CA TYR A 58 -1.33 -8.34 2.58
C TYR A 58 -2.19 -9.51 3.07
N GLN A 59 -3.50 -9.34 3.21
CA GLN A 59 -4.42 -10.45 3.48
C GLN A 59 -4.38 -11.50 2.36
N HIS A 60 -4.20 -11.07 1.11
CA HIS A 60 -4.12 -11.93 -0.07
C HIS A 60 -2.71 -12.41 -0.41
N MET A 61 -1.71 -12.16 0.45
CA MET A 61 -0.32 -12.57 0.20
C MET A 61 0.02 -13.88 0.93
N LYS A 62 0.50 -14.90 0.20
CA LYS A 62 1.01 -16.16 0.76
C LYS A 62 2.20 -15.88 1.69
N GLY A 63 2.29 -16.66 2.77
CA GLY A 63 3.29 -16.46 3.81
C GLY A 63 2.95 -15.37 4.83
N VAL A 64 2.00 -14.46 4.53
CA VAL A 64 1.42 -13.56 5.54
C VAL A 64 0.39 -14.33 6.36
N SER A 65 0.53 -14.28 7.68
CA SER A 65 -0.39 -14.91 8.64
C SER A 65 -1.37 -13.93 9.28
N SER A 66 -1.03 -12.63 9.32
CA SER A 66 -1.89 -11.58 9.84
C SER A 66 -1.58 -10.23 9.19
N ALA A 67 -2.62 -9.43 8.94
CA ALA A 67 -2.52 -8.05 8.48
C ALA A 67 -3.56 -7.21 9.24
N VAL A 68 -3.10 -6.40 10.20
CA VAL A 68 -3.98 -5.63 11.10
C VAL A 68 -3.88 -4.15 10.77
N SER A 69 -5.01 -3.51 10.46
CA SER A 69 -5.08 -2.06 10.25
C SER A 69 -4.96 -1.30 11.57
N GLY A 70 -4.25 -0.17 11.57
CA GLY A 70 -4.00 0.63 12.76
C GLY A 70 -3.23 1.91 12.49
N TYR A 71 -2.73 2.50 13.58
CA TYR A 71 -2.09 3.81 13.60
C TYR A 71 -0.67 3.70 14.15
N SER A 72 0.30 4.36 13.51
CA SER A 72 1.70 4.40 13.96
C SER A 72 2.38 5.74 13.70
N GLY A 73 3.32 6.10 14.57
CA GLY A 73 4.13 7.33 14.46
C GLY A 73 3.62 8.53 15.26
N GLY A 74 2.40 8.46 15.80
CA GLY A 74 1.88 9.41 16.78
C GLY A 74 1.80 8.83 18.20
N LYS A 75 1.12 9.54 19.10
CA LYS A 75 0.99 9.15 20.51
C LYS A 75 -0.26 8.28 20.75
N LYS A 76 -0.25 7.50 21.84
CA LYS A 76 -1.37 6.60 22.21
C LYS A 76 -2.70 7.32 22.35
N GLU A 77 -2.69 8.51 22.94
CA GLU A 77 -3.88 9.27 23.31
C GLU A 77 -4.65 9.79 22.09
N THR A 78 -3.98 9.85 20.93
CA THR A 78 -4.54 10.35 19.67
C THR A 78 -4.74 9.25 18.63
N ALA A 79 -4.66 7.98 19.04
CA ALA A 79 -4.78 6.81 18.16
C ALA A 79 -6.24 6.31 18.07
N SER A 80 -7.14 7.15 17.58
CA SER A 80 -8.50 6.77 17.18
C SER A 80 -8.85 7.38 15.82
N TYR A 81 -9.74 6.75 15.07
CA TYR A 81 -10.06 7.17 13.71
C TYR A 81 -10.52 8.63 13.62
N GLU A 82 -11.38 9.05 14.55
CA GLU A 82 -11.97 10.39 14.57
C GLU A 82 -10.92 11.48 14.80
N ILE A 83 -9.82 11.15 15.49
CA ILE A 83 -8.73 12.09 15.77
C ILE A 83 -7.67 12.00 14.66
N VAL A 84 -7.32 10.79 14.21
CA VAL A 84 -6.29 10.56 13.18
C VAL A 84 -6.72 11.12 11.83
N SER A 85 -8.00 10.99 11.46
CA SER A 85 -8.55 11.54 10.22
C SER A 85 -8.42 13.06 10.11
N GLY A 86 -8.22 13.76 11.23
CA GLY A 86 -7.91 15.19 11.25
C GLY A 86 -6.48 15.55 10.82
N GLY A 87 -5.56 14.58 10.77
CA GLY A 87 -4.23 14.71 10.15
C GLY A 87 -3.11 15.36 10.97
N ASP A 88 -3.39 15.83 12.20
CA ASP A 88 -2.42 16.54 13.08
C ASP A 88 -1.97 15.72 14.30
N THR A 89 -1.99 14.39 14.19
CA THR A 89 -1.63 13.48 15.31
C THR A 89 -0.22 12.90 15.22
N GLY A 90 0.42 13.05 14.05
CA GLY A 90 1.65 12.35 13.69
C GLY A 90 1.45 10.88 13.28
N HIS A 91 0.26 10.30 13.47
CA HIS A 91 -0.02 8.94 13.02
C HIS A 91 -0.06 8.86 11.50
N ALA A 92 0.37 7.72 10.96
CA ALA A 92 -0.03 7.22 9.66
C ALA A 92 -1.08 6.12 9.87
N GLU A 93 -2.06 6.06 8.99
CA GLU A 93 -2.76 4.82 8.71
C GLU A 93 -1.74 3.78 8.23
N SER A 94 -1.73 2.64 8.90
CA SER A 94 -0.69 1.64 8.76
C SER A 94 -1.24 0.24 8.97
N VAL A 95 -0.53 -0.75 8.46
CA VAL A 95 -0.87 -2.16 8.62
C VAL A 95 0.30 -2.89 9.25
N GLU A 96 0.05 -3.54 10.38
CA GLU A 96 0.97 -4.49 10.99
C GLU A 96 0.86 -5.84 10.25
N VAL A 97 1.90 -6.17 9.49
CA VAL A 97 1.98 -7.39 8.68
C VAL A 97 2.84 -8.40 9.40
N THR A 98 2.25 -9.53 9.77
CA THR A 98 2.97 -10.68 10.33
C THR A 98 3.12 -11.77 9.28
N PHE A 99 4.34 -12.27 9.08
CA PHE A 99 4.66 -13.22 8.02
C PHE A 99 5.70 -14.26 8.46
N ASP A 100 5.74 -15.39 7.75
CA ASP A 100 6.76 -16.42 7.86
C ASP A 100 7.88 -16.18 6.83
N PRO A 101 9.08 -15.76 7.25
CA PRO A 101 10.22 -15.50 6.36
C PRO A 101 10.69 -16.69 5.53
N LYS A 102 10.31 -17.93 5.91
CA LYS A 102 10.61 -19.13 5.12
C LYS A 102 9.69 -19.29 3.91
N THR A 103 8.49 -18.70 3.97
CA THR A 103 7.51 -18.74 2.89
C THR A 103 7.59 -17.47 2.04
N VAL A 104 7.78 -16.30 2.68
CA VAL A 104 7.88 -15.00 2.01
C VAL A 104 8.93 -14.15 2.71
N SER A 105 9.95 -13.67 1.98
CA SER A 105 11.00 -12.86 2.58
C SER A 105 10.56 -11.42 2.85
N LEU A 106 11.27 -10.71 3.73
CA LEU A 106 11.06 -9.27 3.93
C LEU A 106 11.23 -8.50 2.62
N GLY A 107 12.25 -8.84 1.83
CA GLY A 107 12.44 -8.24 0.53
C GLY A 107 11.22 -8.40 -0.38
N LYS A 108 10.57 -9.57 -0.39
CA LYS A 108 9.35 -9.78 -1.16
C LYS A 108 8.17 -8.97 -0.61
N ILE A 109 8.00 -8.86 0.71
CA ILE A 109 7.01 -7.97 1.35
C ILE A 109 7.18 -6.53 0.86
N LEU A 110 8.41 -6.04 0.81
CA LEU A 110 8.74 -4.69 0.34
C LEU A 110 8.60 -4.55 -1.19
N GLN A 111 8.89 -5.59 -1.96
CA GLN A 111 8.67 -5.56 -3.42
C GLN A 111 7.19 -5.34 -3.74
N VAL A 112 6.30 -6.03 -3.02
CA VAL A 112 4.85 -5.82 -3.14
C VAL A 112 4.44 -4.43 -2.65
N TYR A 113 5.01 -3.95 -1.54
CA TYR A 113 4.80 -2.59 -1.04
C TYR A 113 5.04 -1.54 -2.14
N PHE A 114 6.20 -1.57 -2.78
CA PHE A 114 6.54 -0.60 -3.81
C PHE A 114 5.80 -0.86 -5.16
N SER A 115 5.49 -2.10 -5.50
CA SER A 115 4.86 -2.39 -6.81
C SER A 115 3.34 -2.21 -6.84
N VAL A 116 2.66 -2.46 -5.71
CA VAL A 116 1.21 -2.70 -5.68
C VAL A 116 0.48 -1.81 -4.68
N VAL A 117 1.07 -1.55 -3.51
CA VAL A 117 0.33 -0.97 -2.38
C VAL A 117 -0.01 0.50 -2.62
N HIS A 118 0.93 1.27 -3.16
CA HIS A 118 0.80 2.72 -3.25
C HIS A 118 1.83 3.32 -4.22
N ASN A 119 1.63 4.57 -4.64
CA ASN A 119 2.67 5.37 -5.27
C ASN A 119 3.63 5.97 -4.21
N PRO A 120 4.91 5.54 -4.15
CA PRO A 120 5.86 5.97 -3.11
C PRO A 120 6.46 7.36 -3.33
N THR A 121 6.13 8.04 -4.43
CA THR A 121 6.60 9.41 -4.72
C THR A 121 5.62 10.49 -4.25
N GLU A 122 4.40 10.10 -3.87
CA GLU A 122 3.38 11.02 -3.37
C GLU A 122 3.63 11.41 -1.91
N LEU A 123 4.01 12.68 -1.69
CA LEU A 123 4.26 13.21 -0.35
C LEU A 123 2.95 13.52 0.39
N ASN A 124 2.72 12.86 1.53
CA ASN A 124 1.57 13.07 2.42
C ASN A 124 0.21 12.96 1.70
N ARG A 125 0.10 12.04 0.75
CA ARG A 125 -1.14 11.70 0.04
C ARG A 125 -1.01 10.33 -0.62
N GLN A 126 -2.15 9.74 -0.95
CA GLN A 126 -2.23 8.63 -1.87
C GLN A 126 -3.51 8.71 -2.69
N GLY A 127 -3.40 8.93 -4.00
CA GLY A 127 -4.56 9.04 -4.88
C GLY A 127 -5.53 10.14 -4.41
N PRO A 128 -6.80 9.80 -4.07
CA PRO A 128 -7.78 10.78 -3.60
C PRO A 128 -7.52 11.29 -2.17
N ASP A 129 -6.73 10.55 -1.38
CA ASP A 129 -6.54 10.81 0.05
C ASP A 129 -5.38 11.78 0.28
N SER A 130 -5.62 12.87 1.00
CA SER A 130 -4.60 13.88 1.29
C SER A 130 -4.47 14.13 2.78
N GLY A 131 -3.24 14.13 3.29
CA GLY A 131 -2.93 14.33 4.69
C GLY A 131 -1.75 13.48 5.16
N THR A 132 -1.11 13.90 6.26
CA THR A 132 0.07 13.20 6.79
C THR A 132 -0.24 11.77 7.25
N GLN A 133 -1.50 11.49 7.56
CA GLN A 133 -2.00 10.16 7.89
C GLN A 133 -1.93 9.17 6.72
N TYR A 134 -1.89 9.65 5.47
CA TYR A 134 -1.81 8.83 4.27
C TYR A 134 -0.40 8.75 3.68
N ARG A 135 0.61 9.25 4.39
CA ARG A 135 2.00 9.24 3.92
C ARG A 135 2.53 7.82 3.71
N SER A 136 3.46 7.68 2.78
CA SER A 136 4.29 6.48 2.67
C SER A 136 5.30 6.38 3.81
N ALA A 137 5.25 5.31 4.60
CA ALA A 137 6.22 5.02 5.64
C ALA A 137 6.41 3.52 5.90
N ILE A 138 7.59 3.15 6.38
CA ILE A 138 7.98 1.81 6.83
C ILE A 138 8.47 1.95 8.27
N PHE A 139 7.76 1.33 9.20
CA PHE A 139 8.17 1.27 10.60
C PHE A 139 8.77 -0.11 10.91
N THR A 140 10.07 -0.13 11.20
CA THR A 140 10.85 -1.36 11.31
C THR A 140 10.95 -1.83 12.76
N THR A 141 10.92 -3.15 12.96
CA THR A 141 11.03 -3.75 14.31
C THR A 141 12.46 -4.16 14.67
N SER A 142 13.41 -4.05 13.73
CA SER A 142 14.82 -4.33 13.93
C SER A 142 15.72 -3.48 13.03
N ALA A 143 17.02 -3.41 13.39
CA ALA A 143 18.03 -2.73 12.59
C ALA A 143 18.27 -3.41 11.22
N ASP A 144 18.09 -4.74 11.15
CA ASP A 144 18.23 -5.49 9.90
C ASP A 144 17.09 -5.15 8.93
N GLN A 145 15.85 -5.04 9.41
CA GLN A 145 14.74 -4.57 8.60
C GLN A 145 14.98 -3.14 8.07
N GLU A 146 15.49 -2.25 8.92
CA GLU A 146 15.83 -0.87 8.54
C GLU A 146 16.89 -0.84 7.43
N LYS A 147 17.94 -1.66 7.57
CA LYS A 147 18.99 -1.80 6.56
C LYS A 147 18.43 -2.29 5.22
N VAL A 148 17.60 -3.34 5.22
CA VAL A 148 16.98 -3.88 4.00
C VAL A 148 16.08 -2.84 3.34
N ALA A 149 15.21 -2.18 4.10
CA ALA A 149 14.29 -1.17 3.58
C ALA A 149 15.05 0.02 2.95
N LYS A 150 16.05 0.56 3.64
CA LYS A 150 16.88 1.66 3.11
C LYS A 150 17.68 1.26 1.88
N ALA A 151 18.28 0.07 1.90
CA ALA A 151 19.01 -0.45 0.75
C ALA A 151 18.09 -0.63 -0.47
N TYR A 152 16.86 -1.08 -0.23
CA TYR A 152 15.92 -1.29 -1.33
C TYR A 152 15.42 0.02 -1.93
N ILE A 153 15.08 1.03 -1.11
CA ILE A 153 14.77 2.38 -1.61
C ILE A 153 15.93 2.91 -2.47
N ALA A 154 17.17 2.81 -1.98
CA ALA A 154 18.35 3.25 -2.73
C ALA A 154 18.55 2.48 -4.04
N GLN A 155 18.22 1.19 -4.08
CA GLN A 155 18.23 0.39 -5.31
C GLN A 155 17.20 0.90 -6.30
N LEU A 156 15.97 1.18 -5.87
CA LEU A 156 14.88 1.67 -6.72
C LEU A 156 15.18 3.07 -7.28
N ASP A 157 15.67 3.99 -6.43
CA ASP A 157 16.10 5.33 -6.86
C ASP A 157 17.23 5.25 -7.90
N LYS A 158 18.22 4.38 -7.66
CA LYS A 158 19.33 4.17 -8.61
C LYS A 158 18.84 3.60 -9.94
N ALA A 159 17.86 2.71 -9.90
CA ALA A 159 17.25 2.11 -11.08
C ALA A 159 16.30 3.08 -11.83
N LYS A 160 15.92 4.21 -11.20
CA LYS A 160 14.96 5.19 -11.74
C LYS A 160 13.66 4.54 -12.21
N VAL A 161 13.15 3.61 -11.39
CA VAL A 161 11.90 2.89 -11.69
C VAL A 161 10.69 3.82 -11.60
N TYR A 162 10.75 4.87 -10.77
CA TYR A 162 9.75 5.93 -10.71
C TYR A 162 10.26 7.20 -11.38
N SER A 163 9.33 8.01 -11.91
CA SER A 163 9.63 9.33 -12.51
C SER A 163 10.17 10.33 -11.50
N ASP A 164 9.72 10.21 -10.26
CA ASP A 164 10.00 11.13 -9.16
C ASP A 164 10.71 10.39 -8.00
N PRO A 165 11.45 11.10 -7.13
CA PRO A 165 12.13 10.48 -5.99
C PRO A 165 11.16 9.79 -5.03
N ILE A 166 11.56 8.66 -4.48
CA ILE A 166 10.81 7.99 -3.41
C ILE A 166 10.84 8.85 -2.14
N VAL A 167 9.67 9.15 -1.58
CA VAL A 167 9.51 9.94 -0.34
C VAL A 167 9.16 9.10 0.88
N THR A 168 9.17 7.77 0.74
CA THR A 168 8.92 6.80 1.82
C THR A 168 9.86 7.04 3.00
N LYS A 169 9.29 7.27 4.19
CA LYS A 169 10.06 7.39 5.42
C LYS A 169 10.36 6.02 6.02
N VAL A 170 11.60 5.79 6.45
CA VAL A 170 11.98 4.58 7.22
C VAL A 170 12.39 5.00 8.62
N SER A 171 11.72 4.43 9.63
CA SER A 171 11.97 4.72 11.05
C SER A 171 11.75 3.48 11.90
N SER A 172 12.41 3.38 13.06
CA SER A 172 12.11 2.32 14.01
C SER A 172 10.67 2.46 14.54
N LEU A 173 9.99 1.32 14.73
CA LEU A 173 8.64 1.27 15.29
C LEU A 173 8.70 1.58 16.80
N GLU A 174 8.12 2.69 17.23
CA GLU A 174 7.91 2.97 18.65
C GLU A 174 6.73 2.16 19.20
N LYS A 175 5.57 2.28 18.56
CA LYS A 175 4.35 1.55 18.92
C LYS A 175 3.38 1.49 17.74
N PHE A 176 2.67 0.37 17.64
CA PHE A 176 1.51 0.18 16.78
C PHE A 176 0.22 0.17 17.63
N TYR A 177 -0.81 0.87 17.16
CA TYR A 177 -2.12 0.95 17.80
C TYR A 177 -3.18 0.37 16.85
N PRO A 178 -3.73 -0.83 17.11
CA PRO A 178 -4.77 -1.40 16.26
C PRO A 178 -5.96 -0.45 16.13
N ALA A 179 -6.44 -0.28 14.90
CA ALA A 179 -7.66 0.46 14.62
C ALA A 179 -8.88 -0.31 15.16
N GLU A 180 -9.98 0.43 15.25
CA GLU A 180 -11.28 -0.03 15.69
C GLU A 180 -11.73 -1.25 14.88
N ALA A 181 -12.51 -2.14 15.50
CA ALA A 181 -12.89 -3.42 14.87
C ALA A 181 -13.64 -3.24 13.54
N TYR A 182 -14.36 -2.12 13.38
CA TYR A 182 -15.09 -1.82 12.15
C TYR A 182 -14.20 -1.44 10.96
N HIS A 183 -12.90 -1.17 11.18
CA HIS A 183 -11.92 -0.96 10.10
C HIS A 183 -11.20 -2.23 9.66
N GLN A 184 -11.32 -3.32 10.42
CA GLN A 184 -10.65 -4.57 10.11
C GLN A 184 -11.41 -5.33 9.04
N ASP A 185 -10.67 -5.96 8.11
CA ASP A 185 -11.21 -6.74 7.00
C ASP A 185 -12.13 -5.92 6.07
N TYR A 186 -12.03 -4.58 6.10
CA TYR A 186 -13.05 -3.69 5.54
C TYR A 186 -13.25 -3.87 4.04
N ALA A 187 -12.17 -3.97 3.26
CA ALA A 187 -12.25 -4.18 1.81
C ALA A 187 -12.87 -5.54 1.46
N THR A 188 -12.60 -6.57 2.27
CA THR A 188 -13.17 -7.91 2.11
C THR A 188 -14.66 -7.93 2.44
N ILE A 189 -15.08 -7.21 3.48
CA ILE A 189 -16.49 -7.16 3.94
C ILE A 189 -17.34 -6.25 3.04
N ASN A 190 -16.75 -5.19 2.48
CA ASN A 190 -17.46 -4.15 1.72
C ASN A 190 -16.95 -4.00 0.28
N PRO A 191 -16.86 -5.07 -0.53
CA PRO A 191 -16.19 -5.02 -1.83
C PRO A 191 -16.90 -4.11 -2.86
N THR A 192 -18.22 -3.93 -2.72
CA THR A 192 -19.05 -3.10 -3.61
C THR A 192 -19.16 -1.64 -3.16
N GLN A 193 -18.54 -1.28 -2.04
CA GLN A 193 -18.50 0.11 -1.58
C GLN A 193 -17.66 0.91 -2.60
N PRO A 194 -18.16 2.06 -3.11
CA PRO A 194 -17.55 2.71 -4.28
C PRO A 194 -16.07 3.06 -4.12
N TYR A 195 -15.65 3.47 -2.91
CA TYR A 195 -14.26 3.77 -2.62
C TYR A 195 -13.41 2.51 -2.71
N ILE A 196 -13.83 1.42 -2.07
CA ILE A 196 -13.17 0.11 -2.12
C ILE A 196 -13.07 -0.40 -3.55
N SER A 197 -14.18 -0.41 -4.29
CA SER A 197 -14.22 -0.88 -5.67
C SER A 197 -13.29 -0.11 -6.60
N TYR A 198 -13.11 1.19 -6.38
CA TYR A 198 -12.37 2.05 -7.29
C TYR A 198 -10.89 2.21 -6.92
N TYR A 199 -10.55 2.26 -5.62
CA TYR A 199 -9.19 2.54 -5.17
C TYR A 199 -8.47 1.32 -4.57
N ASP A 200 -9.18 0.41 -3.90
CA ASP A 200 -8.55 -0.67 -3.11
C ASP A 200 -8.59 -2.04 -3.80
N LEU A 201 -9.72 -2.43 -4.42
CA LEU A 201 -9.81 -3.70 -5.17
C LEU A 201 -8.78 -3.80 -6.31
N PRO A 202 -8.50 -2.73 -7.09
CA PRO A 202 -7.45 -2.79 -8.10
C PRO A 202 -6.09 -3.18 -7.53
N LYS A 203 -5.76 -2.80 -6.28
CA LYS A 203 -4.50 -3.19 -5.63
C LYS A 203 -4.43 -4.70 -5.41
N ILE A 204 -5.52 -5.32 -4.94
CA ILE A 204 -5.62 -6.78 -4.77
C ILE A 204 -5.54 -7.49 -6.13
N GLU A 205 -6.19 -6.97 -7.16
CA GLU A 205 -6.08 -7.52 -8.52
C GLU A 205 -4.65 -7.42 -9.06
N ASN A 206 -3.97 -6.30 -8.83
CA ASN A 206 -2.60 -6.09 -9.26
C ASN A 206 -1.63 -7.03 -8.54
N LEU A 207 -1.86 -7.34 -7.27
CA LEU A 207 -1.13 -8.40 -6.57
C LEU A 207 -1.26 -9.74 -7.30
N SER A 208 -2.49 -10.14 -7.66
CA SER A 208 -2.75 -11.39 -8.39
C SER A 208 -2.08 -11.41 -9.78
N LYS A 209 -2.13 -10.29 -10.50
CA LYS A 209 -1.55 -10.15 -11.86
C LYS A 209 -0.02 -10.13 -11.84
N LEU A 210 0.60 -9.37 -10.95
CA LEU A 210 2.05 -9.15 -10.91
C LEU A 210 2.80 -10.21 -10.10
N PHE A 211 2.17 -10.74 -9.06
CA PHE A 211 2.76 -11.71 -8.14
C PHE A 211 1.89 -12.96 -7.99
N PRO A 212 1.52 -13.66 -9.07
CA PRO A 212 0.61 -14.81 -9.01
C PRO A 212 1.13 -15.96 -8.13
N GLN A 213 2.46 -16.08 -8.00
CA GLN A 213 3.08 -17.08 -7.12
C GLN A 213 2.91 -16.73 -5.64
N ASP A 214 2.93 -15.43 -5.32
CA ASP A 214 2.80 -14.90 -3.96
C ASP A 214 1.34 -14.60 -3.58
N TYR A 215 0.40 -14.65 -4.52
CA TYR A 215 -1.04 -14.41 -4.28
C TYR A 215 -1.79 -15.65 -3.77
N ARG A 216 -2.78 -15.46 -2.89
CA ARG A 216 -3.81 -16.44 -2.53
C ARG A 216 -5.21 -15.86 -2.69
N GLU A 217 -6.14 -16.68 -3.14
CA GLU A 217 -7.54 -16.28 -3.34
C GLU A 217 -8.28 -16.07 -2.02
N LYS A 218 -8.11 -16.96 -1.04
CA LYS A 218 -8.72 -16.79 0.27
C LYS A 218 -7.86 -15.86 1.15
N PRO A 219 -8.37 -14.70 1.61
CA PRO A 219 -7.63 -13.82 2.50
C PRO A 219 -7.47 -14.44 3.91
N VAL A 220 -6.44 -14.03 4.65
CA VAL A 220 -6.41 -14.22 6.11
C VAL A 220 -7.11 -13.06 6.78
N LEU A 221 -8.12 -13.35 7.60
CA LEU A 221 -8.96 -12.32 8.21
C LEU A 221 -8.62 -12.13 9.69
N VAL A 222 -8.62 -10.88 10.14
CA VAL A 222 -8.40 -10.53 11.56
C VAL A 222 -9.56 -11.07 12.41
N SER A 223 -10.78 -11.02 11.87
CA SER A 223 -11.99 -11.57 12.51
C SER A 223 -11.90 -13.08 12.76
N GLU A 224 -11.30 -13.85 11.84
CA GLU A 224 -11.11 -15.30 12.01
C GLU A 224 -10.05 -15.61 13.09
N ALA A 225 -8.96 -14.84 13.15
CA ALA A 225 -7.88 -15.02 14.12
C ALA A 225 -8.32 -14.73 15.58
N LYS A 226 -9.32 -13.87 15.78
CA LYS A 226 -9.89 -13.59 17.11
C LYS A 226 -10.85 -14.68 17.59
N ALA A 227 -11.49 -15.43 16.70
CA ALA A 227 -12.43 -16.49 17.07
C ALA A 227 -11.74 -17.77 17.58
N SER A 228 -10.42 -17.88 17.39
CA SER A 228 -9.60 -19.04 17.74
C SER A 228 -8.78 -18.87 19.04
N ASN A 229 -8.86 -17.72 19.72
CA ASN A 229 -8.21 -17.45 21.02
C ASN A 229 -9.25 -17.36 22.14
#